data_AF-A0A8H4QK41-F1
#
_entry.id   AF-A0A8H4QK41-F1
#
_cell.length_a   1.000
_cell.length_b   1.000
_cell.length_c   1.000
_cell.angle_alpha   90.00
_cell.angle_beta   90.00
_cell.angle_gamma   90.00
#
_symmetry.space_group_name_H-M   'P 1'
#
loop_
_entity.id
_entity.type
_entity.pdbx_description
1 polymer ?
#
loop_
_entity_poly.entity_id
_entity_poly.type
_entity_poly.pdbx_seq_one_letter_code
_entity_poly.pdbx_strand_id
1 'polypeptide(L)'
;MSWASTRETTRQEDEAYCLMGIFDVHMPLLYGESSKAFRRLQLEILANSDDESLLTWTTRPFDPISGGVFASLPAVFYDAGGIVRSEIDESRPPLSMTNKGLCMEFFFC
;
A
#
# COMPACT_ATOMS: atom_id res chain seq x y z
N MET A 1 2.22 -0.91 -7.26
CA MET A 1 1.25 -2.02 -7.52
C MET A 1 0.38 -1.82 -8.77
N SER A 2 0.91 -1.26 -9.87
CA SER A 2 0.10 -0.95 -11.06
C SER A 2 -0.53 -2.18 -11.73
N TRP A 3 0.15 -3.31 -11.70
CA TRP A 3 -0.30 -4.58 -12.27
C TRP A 3 -1.60 -5.11 -11.64
N ALA A 4 -1.96 -4.68 -10.42
CA ALA A 4 -3.20 -5.05 -9.75
C ALA A 4 -4.36 -4.08 -10.03
N SER A 5 -4.10 -2.94 -10.68
CA SER A 5 -5.08 -1.85 -10.81
C SER A 5 -6.31 -2.18 -11.64
N THR A 6 -6.20 -3.13 -12.58
CA THR A 6 -7.29 -3.55 -13.47
C THR A 6 -8.02 -4.80 -12.99
N ARG A 7 -7.65 -5.33 -11.81
CA ARG A 7 -8.31 -6.49 -11.23
C ARG A 7 -9.66 -6.09 -10.63
N GLU A 8 -10.66 -6.93 -10.87
CA GLU A 8 -11.98 -6.80 -10.26
C GLU A 8 -12.26 -8.03 -9.40
N THR A 9 -12.78 -7.80 -8.21
CA THR A 9 -13.23 -8.85 -7.28
C THR A 9 -14.69 -8.65 -6.93
N THR A 10 -15.35 -9.73 -6.52
CA THR A 10 -16.77 -9.67 -6.13
C THR A 10 -16.96 -8.88 -4.84
N ARG A 11 -16.03 -9.00 -3.88
CA ARG A 11 -16.03 -8.24 -2.63
C ARG A 11 -14.79 -7.37 -2.55
N GLN A 12 -14.95 -6.21 -1.92
CA GLN A 12 -13.88 -5.23 -1.78
C GLN A 12 -12.72 -5.78 -0.95
N GLU A 13 -12.99 -6.56 0.09
CA GLU A 13 -11.94 -7.19 0.90
C GLU A 13 -11.13 -8.27 0.14
N ASP A 14 -11.71 -8.90 -0.88
CA ASP A 14 -11.02 -9.93 -1.67
C ASP A 14 -9.85 -9.32 -2.46
N GLU A 15 -9.89 -8.02 -2.78
CA GLU A 15 -8.76 -7.31 -3.39
C GLU A 15 -7.50 -7.39 -2.52
N ALA A 16 -7.65 -7.31 -1.20
CA ALA A 16 -6.54 -7.46 -0.27
C ALA A 16 -6.12 -8.92 -0.15
N TYR A 17 -7.08 -9.82 -0.01
CA TYR A 17 -6.80 -11.23 0.25
C TYR A 17 -6.13 -11.94 -0.92
N CYS A 18 -6.50 -11.59 -2.16
CA CYS A 18 -5.83 -12.12 -3.35
C CYS A 18 -4.38 -11.65 -3.49
N LEU A 19 -3.98 -10.57 -2.81
CA LEU A 19 -2.63 -10.00 -2.89
C LEU A 19 -1.71 -10.50 -1.76
N MET A 20 -2.25 -10.99 -0.64
CA MET A 20 -1.46 -11.48 0.51
C MET A 20 -0.37 -12.46 0.11
N GLY A 21 -0.69 -13.44 -0.76
CA GLY A 21 0.27 -14.45 -1.20
C GLY A 21 1.37 -13.92 -2.13
N ILE A 22 1.16 -12.78 -2.79
CA ILE A 22 2.19 -12.15 -3.64
C ILE A 22 3.17 -11.34 -2.77
N PHE A 23 2.67 -10.76 -1.67
CA PHE A 23 3.48 -9.98 -0.73
C PHE A 23 4.03 -10.81 0.45
N ASP A 24 3.78 -12.12 0.46
CA ASP A 24 4.15 -13.02 1.56
C ASP A 24 3.69 -12.53 2.95
N VAL A 25 2.48 -11.96 3.00
CA VAL A 25 1.87 -11.41 4.21
C VAL A 25 0.85 -12.38 4.79
N HIS A 26 0.87 -12.53 6.11
CA HIS A 26 -0.13 -13.29 6.85
C HIS A 26 -1.01 -12.36 7.69
N MET A 27 -2.29 -12.21 7.31
CA MET A 27 -3.28 -11.46 8.10
C MET A 27 -4.62 -12.23 8.20
N PRO A 28 -5.36 -12.11 9.32
CA PRO A 28 -6.68 -12.75 9.46
C PRO A 28 -7.71 -12.27 8.43
N LEU A 29 -8.46 -13.23 7.86
CA LEU A 29 -9.62 -13.00 7.00
C LEU A 29 -10.82 -12.53 7.83
N LEU A 30 -11.14 -11.24 7.77
CA LEU A 30 -12.31 -10.64 8.38
C LEU A 30 -13.29 -10.20 7.29
N TYR A 31 -14.41 -10.90 7.15
CA TYR A 31 -15.45 -10.51 6.19
C TYR A 31 -16.26 -9.32 6.71
N GLY A 32 -16.62 -8.40 5.80
CA GLY A 32 -17.37 -7.18 6.14
C GLY A 32 -16.52 -5.98 6.56
N GLU A 33 -15.19 -6.04 6.37
CA GLU A 33 -14.31 -4.90 6.65
C GLU A 33 -14.07 -3.97 5.44
N SER A 34 -14.47 -4.39 4.23
CA SER A 34 -14.38 -3.60 2.99
C SER A 34 -12.96 -3.07 2.73
N SER A 35 -12.77 -1.78 2.44
CA SER A 35 -11.46 -1.15 2.21
C SER A 35 -10.48 -1.23 3.39
N LYS A 36 -10.95 -1.57 4.61
CA LYS A 36 -10.05 -1.76 5.76
C LYS A 36 -9.13 -2.96 5.57
N ALA A 37 -9.56 -3.99 4.84
CA ALA A 37 -8.71 -5.15 4.52
C ALA A 37 -7.47 -4.70 3.75
N PHE A 38 -7.65 -3.84 2.75
CA PHE A 38 -6.54 -3.35 1.93
C PHE A 38 -5.61 -2.41 2.71
N ARG A 39 -6.15 -1.63 3.65
CA ARG A 39 -5.33 -0.84 4.59
C ARG A 39 -4.47 -1.73 5.49
N ARG A 40 -5.03 -2.82 6.02
CA ARG A 40 -4.28 -3.78 6.84
C ARG A 40 -3.17 -4.44 6.04
N LEU A 41 -3.45 -4.85 4.80
CA LEU A 41 -2.44 -5.38 3.90
C LEU A 41 -1.28 -4.39 3.71
N GLN A 42 -1.57 -3.11 3.46
CA GLN A 42 -0.52 -2.10 3.31
C GLN A 42 0.30 -1.90 4.59
N LEU A 43 -0.33 -1.97 5.77
CA LEU A 43 0.39 -1.90 7.05
C LEU A 43 1.33 -3.09 7.25
N GLU A 44 0.89 -4.30 6.89
CA GLU A 44 1.73 -5.50 6.95
C GLU A 44 2.87 -5.43 5.92
N ILE A 45 2.62 -4.94 4.70
CA ILE A 45 3.68 -4.71 3.70
C ILE A 45 4.70 -3.71 4.26
N LEU A 46 4.24 -2.58 4.82
CA LEU A 46 5.12 -1.57 5.41
C LEU A 46 5.94 -2.12 6.58
N ALA A 47 5.38 -3.03 7.38
CA ALA A 47 6.08 -3.65 8.50
C ALA A 47 7.14 -4.67 8.07
N ASN A 48 6.97 -5.29 6.91
CA ASN A 48 7.85 -6.36 6.40
C ASN A 48 8.75 -5.90 5.23
N SER A 49 8.58 -4.68 4.71
CA SER A 49 9.29 -4.17 3.53
C SER A 49 9.48 -2.65 3.56
N ASP A 50 10.67 -2.21 3.16
CA ASP A 50 11.04 -0.80 2.97
C ASP A 50 10.74 -0.29 1.55
N ASP A 51 9.62 -0.71 0.98
CA ASP A 51 9.22 -0.30 -0.37
C ASP A 51 8.27 0.89 -0.33
N GLU A 52 8.79 2.07 -0.68
CA GLU A 52 8.02 3.32 -0.74
C GLU A 52 7.02 3.35 -1.89
N SER A 53 7.08 2.41 -2.85
CA SER A 53 6.11 2.29 -3.95
C SER A 53 4.68 2.02 -3.46
N LEU A 54 4.53 1.67 -2.18
CA LEU A 54 3.25 1.59 -1.47
C LEU A 54 2.53 2.95 -1.38
N LEU A 55 3.28 4.05 -1.32
CA LEU A 55 2.78 5.41 -1.11
C LEU A 55 2.52 6.17 -2.42
N THR A 56 2.82 5.56 -3.57
CA THR A 56 2.78 6.22 -4.87
C THR A 56 1.49 5.96 -5.64
N TRP A 57 0.36 5.95 -4.93
CA TRP A 57 -0.96 5.85 -5.55
C TRP A 57 -1.48 7.24 -5.90
N THR A 58 -2.43 7.30 -6.83
CA THR A 58 -3.02 8.56 -7.30
C THR A 58 -4.54 8.45 -7.37
N THR A 59 -5.24 9.53 -7.05
CA THR A 59 -6.70 9.60 -7.17
C THR A 59 -7.08 10.52 -8.30
N ARG A 60 -8.20 10.20 -8.97
CA ARG A 60 -8.78 11.14 -9.94
C ARG A 60 -9.45 12.28 -9.17
N PRO A 61 -9.59 13.47 -9.77
CA PRO A 61 -10.17 14.66 -9.12
C PRO A 61 -11.60 14.45 -8.57
N PHE A 62 -12.30 13.42 -9.06
CA PHE A 62 -13.68 13.11 -8.70
C PHE A 62 -13.82 11.77 -7.97
N ASP A 63 -12.71 11.07 -7.69
CA ASP A 63 -12.77 9.83 -6.94
C ASP A 63 -13.16 10.17 -5.49
N PRO A 64 -14.14 9.48 -4.89
CA PRO A 64 -14.54 9.68 -3.49
C PRO A 64 -13.46 9.33 -2.45
N ILE A 65 -12.19 9.21 -2.83
CA ILE A 65 -11.19 8.49 -2.04
C ILE A 65 -10.54 9.41 -1.00
N SER A 66 -11.10 9.29 0.21
CA SER A 66 -10.43 9.08 1.50
C SER A 66 -8.98 9.55 1.59
N GLY A 67 -8.80 10.80 2.04
CA GLY A 67 -7.50 11.45 2.28
C GLY A 67 -6.71 10.83 3.44
N GLY A 68 -6.09 9.68 3.18
CA GLY A 68 -5.09 9.06 4.06
C GLY A 68 -3.74 8.92 3.36
N VAL A 69 -2.75 8.38 4.07
CA VAL A 69 -1.43 8.03 3.51
C VAL A 69 -1.50 6.76 2.65
N PHE A 70 -2.45 5.87 2.95
CA PHE A 70 -2.64 4.59 2.28
C PHE A 70 -3.78 4.62 1.28
N ALA A 71 -3.61 3.87 0.20
CA ALA A 71 -4.60 3.67 -0.83
C ALA A 71 -5.84 2.95 -0.25
N SER A 72 -7.01 3.22 -0.80
CA SER A 72 -8.24 2.50 -0.43
C SER A 72 -8.43 1.21 -1.22
N LEU A 73 -7.84 1.11 -2.42
CA LEU A 73 -8.01 0.04 -3.41
C LEU A 73 -6.72 -0.13 -4.25
N PRO A 74 -6.47 -1.28 -4.88
CA PRO A 74 -5.39 -1.43 -5.87
C PRO A 74 -5.60 -0.57 -7.13
N ALA A 75 -6.85 -0.25 -7.46
CA ALA A 75 -7.22 0.52 -8.66
C ALA A 75 -6.50 1.88 -8.76
N VAL A 76 -6.20 2.53 -7.62
CA VAL A 76 -5.52 3.84 -7.59
C VAL A 76 -4.02 3.78 -7.95
N PHE A 77 -3.46 2.58 -8.16
CA PHE A 77 -2.09 2.41 -8.64
C PHE A 77 -1.99 2.40 -10.17
N TYR A 78 -3.03 2.75 -10.92
CA TYR A 78 -3.06 2.68 -12.38
C TYR A 78 -1.90 3.42 -13.07
N ASP A 79 -1.39 4.50 -12.48
CA ASP A 79 -0.27 5.29 -13.02
C ASP A 79 1.10 4.93 -12.39
N ALA A 80 1.12 4.01 -11.44
CA ALA A 80 2.33 3.63 -10.69
C ALA A 80 3.24 2.64 -11.45
N GLY A 81 3.05 2.47 -12.77
CA GLY A 81 3.75 1.45 -13.56
C GLY A 81 5.20 1.75 -13.87
N GLY A 82 5.58 3.03 -13.92
CA GLY A 82 6.96 3.47 -14.15
C GLY A 82 7.77 3.65 -12.86
N ILE A 83 7.21 3.31 -11.71
CA ILE A 83 7.83 3.56 -10.41
C ILE A 83 8.74 2.38 -10.06
N VAL A 84 10.02 2.71 -9.85
CA VAL A 84 11.07 1.74 -9.52
C VAL A 84 11.67 2.14 -8.18
N ARG A 85 12.00 1.15 -7.35
CA ARG A 85 12.69 1.35 -6.08
C ARG A 85 14.04 2.00 -6.34
N SER A 86 14.36 3.07 -5.61
CA SER A 86 15.71 3.63 -5.62
C SER A 86 16.69 2.62 -5.04
N GLU A 87 17.76 2.31 -5.78
CA GLU A 87 18.86 1.45 -5.32
C GLU A 87 19.75 2.15 -4.28
N ILE A 88 19.55 3.46 -4.10
CA ILE A 88 20.39 4.30 -3.26
C ILE A 88 19.67 4.47 -1.93
N ASP A 89 20.09 3.69 -0.94
CA ASP A 89 20.47 4.14 0.41
C ASP A 89 20.24 3.04 1.47
N GLU A 90 21.17 2.07 1.59
CA GLU A 90 21.17 1.12 2.71
C GLU A 90 21.35 1.80 4.08
N SER A 91 21.73 3.08 4.12
CA SER A 91 21.86 3.85 5.36
C SER A 91 20.54 4.49 5.81
N ARG A 92 19.52 4.48 4.95
CA ARG A 92 18.21 5.04 5.31
C ARG A 92 17.48 4.07 6.24
N PRO A 93 17.04 4.52 7.42
CA PRO A 93 16.25 3.69 8.32
C PRO A 93 14.90 3.33 7.68
N PRO A 94 14.33 2.18 8.08
CA PRO A 94 13.08 1.67 7.53
C PRO A 94 11.90 2.60 7.81
N LEU A 95 10.93 2.60 6.90
CA LEU A 95 9.68 3.32 7.12
C LEU A 95 8.90 2.66 8.26
N SER A 96 8.31 3.46 9.15
CA SER A 96 7.51 2.90 10.24
C SER A 96 6.22 3.68 10.48
N MET A 97 5.16 2.94 10.82
CA MET A 97 3.89 3.53 11.23
C MET A 97 3.90 3.73 12.75
N THR A 98 3.57 4.95 13.19
CA THR A 98 3.42 5.29 14.61
C THR A 98 1.98 5.68 14.91
N ASN A 99 1.62 5.78 16.19
CA ASN A 99 0.33 6.32 16.59
C ASN A 99 0.12 7.81 16.22
N LYS A 100 1.17 8.50 15.75
CA LYS A 100 1.14 9.87 15.25
C LYS A 100 1.13 9.97 13.72
N GLY A 101 1.28 8.86 13.00
CA GLY A 101 1.36 8.81 11.54
C GLY A 101 2.60 8.10 11.02
N LEU A 102 2.90 8.31 9.74
CA LEU A 102 4.07 7.74 9.07
C LEU A 102 5.35 8.47 9.52
N CYS A 103 6.31 7.72 10.06
CA CYS A 103 7.64 8.22 10.38
C CYS A 103 8.57 7.95 9.18
N MET A 104 9.23 9.01 8.70
CA MET A 104 10.24 8.95 7.66
C MET A 104 11.47 9.70 8.14
N GLU A 105 12.60 9.02 8.18
CA GLU A 105 13.88 9.62 8.49
C GLU A 105 14.71 9.71 7.21
N PHE A 106 15.35 10.86 7.02
CA PHE A 106 16.22 11.15 5.89
C PHE A 106 17.59 11.51 6.44
N PHE A 107 18.62 10.77 6.02
CA PHE A 107 20.00 11.19 6.26
C PHE A 107 20.42 12.13 5.13
N PHE A 108 20.63 13.40 5.48
CA PHE A 108 21.38 14.31 4.63
C PHE A 108 22.82 14.32 5.14
N CYS A 109 23.74 13.83 4.30
CA CYS A 109 25.18 14.02 4.53
C CYS A 109 25.58 15.47 4.24
#